data_AF-A0A7M3W428-F1
#
_entry.id   AF-A0A7M3W428-F1
#
_cell.length_a   1.000
_cell.length_b   1.000
_cell.length_c   1.000
_cell.angle_alpha   90.00
_cell.angle_beta   90.00
_cell.angle_gamma   90.00
#
_symmetry.space_group_name_H-M   'P 1'
#
loop_
_entity.id
_entity.type
_entity.pdbx_description
1 polymer ?
#
loop_
_entity_poly.entity_id
_entity_poly.type
_entity_poly.pdbx_seq_one_letter_code
_entity_poly.pdbx_strand_id
1 'polypeptide(L)'
;PAIIELLKGETEATVYNLAGRRTWTMEATWEEFDALFQRTNAGKTGRFEFEHLEAKGIPSVAVVEVGAVEQAPQRPSLTTTHGFLEAKTGEGWRPTTPLRRSLMVVIANLDEAYSS
;
A
#
# COMPACT_ATOMS: atom_id res chain seq x y z
N PRO A 1 1.62 7.40 -9.59
CA PRO A 1 0.80 6.66 -8.58
C PRO A 1 0.61 7.54 -7.36
N ALA A 2 -0.56 7.50 -6.70
CA ALA A 2 -0.86 8.37 -5.57
C ALA A 2 0.20 8.35 -4.47
N ILE A 3 0.79 7.17 -4.21
CA ILE A 3 1.86 7.02 -3.21
C ILE A 3 3.12 7.83 -3.55
N ILE A 4 3.44 8.01 -4.83
CA ILE A 4 4.61 8.81 -5.25
C ILE A 4 4.38 10.28 -4.92
N GLU A 5 3.17 10.77 -5.16
CA GLU A 5 2.83 12.15 -4.83
C GLU A 5 2.84 12.37 -3.32
N LEU A 6 2.34 11.41 -2.55
CA LEU A 6 2.39 11.45 -1.08
C LEU A 6 3.83 11.40 -0.53
N LEU A 7 4.75 10.70 -1.20
CA LEU A 7 6.17 10.65 -0.80
C LEU A 7 6.94 11.93 -1.16
N LYS A 8 6.56 12.61 -2.25
CA LYS A 8 7.24 13.82 -2.74
C LYS A 8 6.69 15.12 -2.16
N GLY A 9 5.41 15.14 -1.85
CA GLY A 9 4.70 16.35 -1.47
C GLY A 9 4.80 16.66 0.02
N GLU A 10 4.73 17.94 0.35
CA GLU A 10 4.40 18.36 1.71
C GLU A 10 2.97 17.90 2.02
N THR A 11 2.85 17.02 3.02
CA THR A 11 1.56 16.47 3.46
C THR A 11 0.88 17.45 4.39
N GLU A 12 -0.31 17.91 4.02
CA GLU A 12 -1.09 18.88 4.79
C GLU A 12 -1.97 18.22 5.87
N ALA A 13 -2.15 16.90 5.81
CA ALA A 13 -2.92 16.13 6.76
C ALA A 13 -2.07 15.06 7.45
N THR A 14 -2.48 14.69 8.67
CA THR A 14 -1.84 13.61 9.45
C THR A 14 -2.22 12.21 8.97
N VAL A 15 -3.37 12.05 8.31
CA VAL A 15 -3.87 10.76 7.84
C VAL A 15 -4.40 10.86 6.42
N TYR A 16 -3.90 9.98 5.55
CA TYR A 16 -4.39 9.77 4.19
C TYR A 16 -4.94 8.36 4.05
N ASN A 17 -6.24 8.24 3.84
CA ASN A 17 -6.87 6.94 3.59
C ASN A 17 -6.68 6.55 2.13
N LEU A 18 -6.30 5.29 1.90
CA LEU A 18 -6.14 4.72 0.56
C LEU A 18 -7.15 3.58 0.39
N ALA A 19 -7.77 3.49 -0.79
CA ALA A 19 -8.70 2.40 -1.11
C ALA A 19 -8.25 1.62 -2.34
N GLY A 20 -7.87 0.37 -2.14
CA GLY A 20 -7.60 -0.58 -3.24
C GLY A 20 -8.88 -1.26 -3.76
N ARG A 21 -8.68 -2.24 -4.64
CA ARG A 21 -9.75 -3.16 -5.09
C ARG A 21 -10.17 -4.18 -4.02
N ARG A 22 -9.36 -4.35 -2.98
CA ARG A 22 -9.58 -5.27 -1.86
C ARG A 22 -9.32 -4.53 -0.56
N THR A 23 -10.04 -4.92 0.48
CA THR A 23 -9.73 -4.51 1.85
C THR A 23 -8.49 -5.25 2.32
N TRP A 24 -7.64 -4.55 3.05
CA TRP A 24 -6.48 -5.11 3.72
C TRP A 24 -6.62 -4.84 5.21
N THR A 25 -6.36 -5.85 6.03
CA THR A 25 -6.19 -5.66 7.47
C THR A 25 -4.82 -5.05 7.72
N MET A 26 -4.63 -4.45 8.90
CA MET A 26 -3.30 -3.96 9.31
C MET A 26 -2.28 -5.10 9.33
N GLU A 27 -2.67 -6.26 9.87
CA GLU A 27 -1.83 -7.47 9.92
C GLU A 27 -1.39 -7.92 8.53
N ALA A 28 -2.32 -8.10 7.59
CA ALA A 28 -2.01 -8.49 6.22
C ALA A 28 -1.12 -7.44 5.51
N THR A 29 -1.35 -6.15 5.80
CA THR A 29 -0.53 -5.07 5.26
C THR A 29 0.90 -5.13 5.78
N TRP A 30 1.08 -5.42 7.08
CA TRP A 30 2.38 -5.56 7.71
C TRP A 30 3.14 -6.79 7.22
N GLU A 31 2.48 -7.94 7.13
CA GLU A 31 3.07 -9.17 6.60
C GLU A 31 3.56 -9.00 5.15
N GLU A 32 2.76 -8.35 4.31
CA GLU A 32 3.15 -8.05 2.92
C GLU A 32 4.32 -7.07 2.88
N PHE A 33 4.32 -6.03 3.74
CA PHE A 33 5.44 -5.09 3.83
C PHE A 33 6.75 -5.79 4.22
N ASP A 34 6.73 -6.59 5.30
CA ASP A 34 7.90 -7.33 5.77
C ASP A 34 8.43 -8.28 4.70
N ALA A 35 7.54 -9.08 4.07
CA ALA A 35 7.93 -9.99 2.99
C ALA A 35 8.60 -9.24 1.80
N LEU A 36 8.03 -8.11 1.38
CA LEU A 36 8.62 -7.29 0.32
C LEU A 36 9.96 -6.68 0.73
N PHE A 37 10.11 -6.26 1.99
CA PHE A 37 11.33 -5.68 2.52
C PHE A 37 12.46 -6.72 2.59
N GLN A 38 12.20 -7.89 3.18
CA GLN A 38 13.17 -9.00 3.22
C GLN A 38 13.61 -9.39 1.82
N ARG A 39 12.66 -9.52 0.88
CA ARG A 39 12.97 -9.83 -0.51
C ARG A 39 13.82 -8.75 -1.19
N THR A 40 13.59 -7.48 -0.86
CA THR A 40 14.41 -6.37 -1.37
C THR A 40 15.84 -6.47 -0.84
N ASN A 41 16.03 -6.76 0.45
CA ASN A 41 17.35 -6.96 1.04
C ASN A 41 18.09 -8.19 0.50
N ALA A 42 17.39 -9.31 0.33
CA ALA A 42 17.91 -10.50 -0.35
C ALA A 42 18.39 -10.17 -1.77
N GLY A 43 17.62 -9.36 -2.51
CA GLY A 43 17.99 -8.87 -3.84
C GLY A 43 19.30 -8.09 -3.89
N LYS A 44 19.59 -7.27 -2.86
CA LYS A 44 20.86 -6.52 -2.78
C LYS A 44 22.07 -7.42 -2.57
N THR A 45 21.91 -8.47 -1.77
CA THR A 45 23.00 -9.40 -1.44
C THR A 45 23.13 -10.56 -2.44
N GLY A 46 22.10 -10.77 -3.28
CA GLY A 46 21.99 -11.91 -4.17
C GLY A 46 21.68 -13.23 -3.47
N ARG A 47 21.42 -13.22 -2.16
CA ARG A 47 21.16 -14.43 -1.35
C ARG A 47 19.67 -14.59 -1.12
N PHE A 48 19.07 -15.56 -1.81
CA PHE A 48 17.64 -15.86 -1.69
C PHE A 48 17.44 -17.21 -1.00
N GLU A 49 16.78 -17.18 0.15
CA GLU A 49 16.24 -18.35 0.84
C GLU A 49 14.77 -18.61 0.46
N PHE A 50 14.28 -19.82 0.75
CA PHE A 50 12.91 -20.27 0.45
C PHE A 50 11.83 -19.29 0.92
N GLU A 51 11.99 -18.70 2.11
CA GLU A 51 11.05 -17.74 2.69
C GLU A 51 10.83 -16.48 1.83
N HIS A 52 11.81 -16.11 0.99
CA HIS A 52 11.69 -14.96 0.08
C HIS A 52 10.87 -15.27 -1.18
N LEU A 53 10.62 -16.54 -1.46
CA LEU A 53 9.82 -17.02 -2.60
C LEU A 53 8.35 -17.21 -2.23
N GLU A 54 8.03 -17.28 -0.93
CA GLU A 54 6.67 -17.41 -0.44
C GLU A 54 5.91 -16.07 -0.51
N ALA A 55 4.68 -16.13 -0.99
CA ALA A 55 3.78 -14.99 -0.94
C ALA A 55 3.04 -14.96 0.41
N LYS A 56 3.50 -14.09 1.33
CA LYS A 56 2.89 -13.87 2.66
C LYS A 56 1.99 -12.63 2.65
N GLY A 57 0.94 -12.60 3.46
CA GLY A 57 0.08 -11.41 3.63
C GLY A 57 -0.90 -11.07 2.49
N ILE A 58 -0.95 -11.83 1.38
CA ILE A 58 -1.96 -11.59 0.34
C ILE A 58 -3.35 -11.99 0.87
N PRO A 59 -4.32 -11.06 0.99
CA PRO A 59 -5.66 -11.43 1.40
C PRO A 59 -6.24 -12.44 0.41
N SER A 60 -6.69 -13.58 0.93
CA SER A 60 -7.39 -14.59 0.14
C SER A 60 -8.63 -13.97 -0.49
N VAL A 61 -8.99 -14.44 -1.69
CA VAL A 61 -10.25 -14.04 -2.32
C VAL A 61 -11.38 -14.73 -1.56
N ALA A 62 -11.90 -14.05 -0.54
CA ALA A 62 -13.07 -14.52 0.19
C ALA A 62 -14.34 -14.04 -0.52
N VAL A 63 -15.26 -14.97 -0.77
CA VAL A 63 -16.63 -14.63 -1.17
C VAL A 63 -17.32 -14.05 0.06
N VAL A 64 -17.78 -12.81 -0.03
CA VAL A 64 -18.56 -12.18 1.04
C VAL A 64 -20.03 -12.35 0.70
N GLU A 65 -20.83 -12.90 1.62
CA GLU A 65 -22.27 -13.01 1.43
C GLU A 65 -22.91 -11.63 1.26
N VAL A 66 -23.74 -11.50 0.22
CA VAL A 66 -24.48 -10.28 -0.12
C VAL A 66 -25.64 -10.12 0.89
N GLY A 67 -25.30 -9.75 2.12
CA GLY A 67 -26.26 -9.66 3.22
C GLY A 67 -25.64 -9.33 4.58
N ALA A 68 -24.35 -9.62 4.78
CA ALA A 68 -23.62 -9.33 6.02
C ALA A 68 -23.23 -7.84 6.20
N VAL A 69 -23.91 -6.92 5.50
CA VAL A 69 -23.54 -5.51 5.36
C VAL A 69 -23.60 -4.74 6.69
N GLU A 70 -24.40 -5.20 7.66
CA GLU A 70 -24.53 -4.54 8.97
C GLU A 70 -23.26 -4.64 9.85
N GLN A 71 -22.31 -5.53 9.52
CA GLN A 71 -21.06 -5.72 10.27
C GLN A 71 -19.80 -5.37 9.46
N ALA A 72 -19.96 -4.88 8.22
CA ALA A 72 -18.82 -4.51 7.39
C ALA A 72 -18.16 -3.25 7.97
N PRO A 73 -16.82 -3.22 8.12
CA PRO A 73 -16.12 -2.03 8.59
C PRO A 73 -16.43 -0.85 7.67
N GLN A 74 -16.82 0.28 8.28
CA GLN A 74 -17.18 1.49 7.56
C GLN A 74 -16.00 1.93 6.70
N ARG A 75 -16.22 2.08 5.39
CA ARG A 75 -15.17 2.52 4.47
C ARG A 75 -14.74 3.94 4.87
N PRO A 76 -13.43 4.19 5.09
CA PRO A 76 -12.97 5.51 5.48
C PRO A 76 -13.16 6.52 4.34
N SER A 77 -13.33 7.79 4.70
CA SER A 77 -13.41 8.87 3.71
C SER A 77 -12.08 9.04 2.97
N LEU A 78 -12.16 9.23 1.65
CA LEU A 78 -11.01 9.49 0.78
C LEU A 78 -10.87 10.98 0.42
N THR A 79 -11.68 11.87 1.00
CA THR A 79 -11.72 13.30 0.63
C THR A 79 -10.34 13.95 0.72
N THR A 80 -9.61 13.70 1.81
CA THR A 80 -8.26 14.26 2.01
C THR A 80 -7.29 13.81 0.93
N THR A 81 -7.28 12.51 0.62
CA THR A 81 -6.45 11.94 -0.45
C THR A 81 -6.85 12.45 -1.82
N HIS A 82 -8.15 12.59 -2.06
CA HIS A 82 -8.66 13.12 -3.33
C HIS A 82 -8.20 14.56 -3.55
N GLY A 83 -8.45 15.45 -2.58
CA GLY A 83 -8.08 16.86 -2.69
C GLY A 83 -6.58 17.08 -2.82
N PHE A 84 -5.77 16.31 -2.08
CA PHE A 84 -4.31 16.36 -2.21
C PHE A 84 -3.85 15.99 -3.63
N LEU A 85 -4.38 14.90 -4.21
CA LEU A 85 -4.00 14.47 -5.55
C LEU A 85 -4.50 15.44 -6.62
N GLU A 86 -5.71 15.96 -6.47
CA GLU A 86 -6.28 16.94 -7.39
C GLU A 86 -5.43 18.22 -7.42
N ALA A 87 -5.02 18.72 -6.25
CA ALA A 87 -4.14 19.89 -6.14
C ALA A 87 -2.75 19.65 -6.75
N LYS A 88 -2.18 18.45 -6.61
CA LYS A 88 -0.82 18.15 -7.10
C LYS A 88 -0.76 17.72 -8.56
N THR A 89 -1.78 17.02 -9.05
CA THR A 89 -1.75 16.34 -10.36
C THR A 89 -2.84 16.80 -11.33
N GLY A 90 -3.83 17.58 -10.87
CA GLY A 90 -5.03 17.91 -11.63
C GLY A 90 -6.03 16.75 -11.73
N GLU A 91 -5.72 15.59 -11.14
CA GLU A 91 -6.61 14.43 -11.08
C GLU A 91 -6.83 13.97 -9.63
N GLY A 92 -8.08 13.71 -9.26
CA GLY A 92 -8.41 13.16 -7.95
C GLY A 92 -8.07 11.67 -7.78
N TRP A 93 -8.40 11.11 -6.61
CA TRP A 93 -8.11 9.70 -6.29
C TRP A 93 -8.64 8.71 -7.33
N ARG A 94 -7.76 7.83 -7.83
CA ARG A 94 -8.11 6.68 -8.68
C ARG A 94 -7.47 5.40 -8.13
N PRO A 95 -8.23 4.31 -7.90
CA PRO A 95 -7.72 3.05 -7.36
C PRO A 95 -7.05 2.19 -8.45
N THR A 96 -6.10 2.76 -9.19
CA THR A 96 -5.44 2.08 -10.33
C THR A 96 -4.23 1.25 -9.91
N THR A 97 -3.64 1.57 -8.75
CA THR A 97 -2.41 0.92 -8.27
C THR A 97 -2.74 -0.07 -7.14
N PRO A 98 -2.40 -1.37 -7.26
CA PRO A 98 -2.51 -2.32 -6.16
C PRO A 98 -1.65 -1.91 -4.95
N LEU A 99 -2.12 -2.16 -3.72
CA LEU A 99 -1.40 -1.81 -2.48
C LEU A 99 0.05 -2.31 -2.49
N ARG A 100 0.27 -3.57 -2.88
CA ARG A 100 1.62 -4.15 -3.07
C ARG A 100 2.56 -3.23 -3.85
N ARG A 101 2.11 -2.71 -4.99
CA ARG A 101 2.95 -1.84 -5.83
C ARG A 101 3.27 -0.54 -5.10
N SER A 102 2.33 -0.03 -4.31
CA SER A 102 2.58 1.14 -3.47
C SER A 102 3.62 0.87 -2.39
N LEU A 103 3.53 -0.28 -1.70
CA LEU A 103 4.53 -0.70 -0.69
C LEU A 103 5.92 -0.87 -1.30
N MET A 104 6.03 -1.49 -2.47
CA MET A 104 7.31 -1.62 -3.18
C MET A 104 7.95 -0.25 -3.48
N VAL A 105 7.15 0.74 -3.89
CA VAL A 105 7.64 2.11 -4.13
C VAL A 105 8.13 2.76 -2.84
N VAL A 106 7.38 2.60 -1.74
CA VAL A 106 7.80 3.10 -0.41
C VAL A 106 9.13 2.47 0.00
N ILE A 107 9.26 1.15 -0.09
CA ILE A 107 10.49 0.42 0.27
C ILE A 107 11.68 0.91 -0.57
N ALA A 108 11.50 1.08 -1.88
CA ALA A 108 12.55 1.61 -2.75
C ALA A 108 12.99 3.03 -2.37
N ASN A 109 12.04 3.91 -2.03
CA ASN A 109 12.37 5.28 -1.61
C ASN A 109 13.04 5.33 -0.23
N LEU A 110 12.63 4.47 0.71
CA LEU A 110 13.31 4.34 2.00
C LEU A 110 14.76 3.90 1.79
N ASP A 111 15.00 2.92 0.91
CA ASP A 111 16.34 2.42 0.63
C ASP A 111 17.27 3.47 0.01
N GLU A 112 16.76 4.25 -0.95
CA GLU A 112 17.48 5.38 -1.53
C GLU A 112 17.86 6.42 -0.46
N ALA A 113 16.94 6.73 0.45
CA ALA A 113 17.20 7.67 1.54
C ALA A 113 18.25 7.15 2.55
N TYR A 114 18.31 5.85 2.82
CA TYR A 114 19.32 5.24 3.70
C TYR A 114 20.69 5.05 3.03
N SER A 115 20.75 5.06 1.70
CA SER A 115 21.98 4.89 0.92
C SER A 115 22.67 6.22 0.55
N SER A 116 22.01 7.35 0.86
CA SER A 116 22.45 8.73 0.59
C SER A 116 23.07 9.37 1.82
#